data_AF-A0A660YZX9-F1
#
_entry.id   AF-A0A660YZX9-F1
#
_cell.length_a   1.000
_cell.length_b   1.000
_cell.length_c   1.000
_cell.angle_alpha   90.00
_cell.angle_beta   90.00
_cell.angle_gamma   90.00
#
_symmetry.space_group_name_H-M   'P 1'
#
loop_
_entity.id
_entity.type
_entity.pdbx_description
1 polymer ?
#
loop_
_entity_poly.entity_id
_entity_poly.type
_entity_poly.pdbx_seq_one_letter_code
_entity_poly.pdbx_strand_id
1 'polypeptide(L)'
;FEDIKLNLGKYLLHVYIKDNEDQIISSATKSFTSRWIGVPSTIQDLDKATEQLRYIAGPEELDYIKEAETDDIKSRRFVEFWKKRNPNPTNEHNQAFEEYFRRVTFANENYSHYFELLRSDRGMVFIILGSPDNIDRHPFEYDSKPYEIWQYYDLNHSFVFMDETGFGDYRLKTPLYGDLFRYRY
;
A
#
# COMPACT_ATOMS: atom_id res chain seq x y z
N PHE A 1 7.21 2.57 -34.67
CA PHE A 1 7.92 2.65 -33.39
C PHE A 1 7.10 1.83 -32.40
N GLU A 2 7.65 0.76 -31.84
CA GLU A 2 7.00 0.04 -30.75
C GLU A 2 6.90 0.97 -29.54
N ASP A 3 5.73 1.04 -28.92
CA ASP A 3 5.56 1.74 -27.66
C ASP A 3 6.34 0.99 -26.58
N ILE A 4 7.49 1.54 -26.21
CA ILE A 4 8.29 1.02 -25.10
C ILE A 4 7.52 1.30 -23.82
N LYS A 5 6.91 0.27 -23.23
CA LYS A 5 6.34 0.36 -21.88
C LYS A 5 7.48 0.41 -20.85
N LEU A 6 7.75 1.60 -20.36
CA LEU A 6 8.70 1.82 -19.27
C LEU A 6 7.94 1.82 -17.94
N ASN A 7 8.28 0.87 -17.06
CA ASN A 7 7.83 0.88 -15.68
C ASN A 7 8.45 2.08 -14.91
N LEU A 8 8.08 2.24 -13.65
CA LEU A 8 8.70 3.23 -12.78
C LEU A 8 10.13 2.83 -12.44
N GLY A 9 11.05 3.79 -12.42
CA GLY A 9 12.42 3.53 -12.00
C GLY A 9 13.47 4.38 -12.71
N LYS A 10 14.73 4.10 -12.36
CA LYS A 10 15.89 4.72 -13.00
C LYS A 10 16.31 3.90 -14.21
N TYR A 11 16.45 4.56 -15.34
CA TYR A 11 16.83 3.98 -16.61
C TYR A 11 18.11 4.63 -17.13
N LEU A 12 18.85 3.87 -17.92
CA LEU A 12 19.97 4.37 -18.71
C LEU A 12 19.57 4.36 -20.18
N LEU A 13 19.55 5.53 -20.79
CA LEU A 13 19.43 5.67 -22.23
C LEU A 13 20.83 5.55 -22.84
N HIS A 14 21.06 4.45 -23.57
CA HIS A 14 22.24 4.28 -24.39
C HIS A 14 21.93 4.68 -25.83
N VAL A 15 22.68 5.64 -26.36
CA VAL A 15 22.59 6.09 -27.75
C VAL A 15 23.89 5.72 -28.43
N TYR A 16 23.80 5.02 -29.56
CA TYR A 16 24.95 4.61 -30.37
C TYR A 16 24.88 5.27 -31.74
N ILE A 17 25.99 5.81 -32.21
CA ILE A 17 26.18 6.20 -33.61
C ILE A 17 26.96 5.06 -34.26
N LYS A 18 26.40 4.49 -35.33
CA LYS A 18 27.03 3.42 -36.11
C LYS A 18 27.43 3.91 -37.49
N ASP A 19 28.47 3.32 -38.07
CA ASP A 19 28.84 3.54 -39.47
C ASP A 19 28.03 2.64 -40.42
N ASN A 20 28.36 2.68 -41.72
CA ASN A 20 27.70 1.87 -42.74
C ASN A 20 28.02 0.36 -42.64
N GLU A 21 29.03 -0.02 -41.85
CA GLU A 21 29.41 -1.40 -41.53
C GLU A 21 28.84 -1.84 -40.15
N ASP A 22 27.95 -1.02 -39.57
CA ASP A 22 27.29 -1.23 -38.29
C ASP A 22 28.26 -1.18 -37.07
N GLN A 23 29.48 -0.63 -37.26
CA GLN A 23 30.45 -0.40 -36.18
C GLN A 23 30.09 0.84 -35.37
N ILE A 24 30.14 0.74 -34.04
CA ILE A 24 29.83 1.86 -33.13
C ILE A 24 30.99 2.89 -33.18
N ILE A 25 30.73 4.05 -33.79
CA ILE A 25 31.67 5.18 -33.90
C ILE A 25 31.68 6.01 -32.61
N SER A 26 30.53 6.13 -31.96
CA SER A 26 30.37 6.92 -30.74
C SER A 26 29.20 6.41 -29.93
N SER A 27 29.23 6.66 -28.63
CA SER A 27 28.10 6.39 -27.75
C SER A 27 27.93 7.49 -26.72
N ALA A 28 26.68 7.71 -26.33
CA ALA A 28 26.32 8.58 -25.22
C ALA A 28 25.41 7.78 -24.28
N THR A 29 25.64 7.93 -22.98
CA THR A 29 24.78 7.33 -21.95
C THR A 29 24.21 8.43 -21.07
N LYS A 30 22.89 8.44 -20.89
CA LYS A 30 22.23 9.39 -20.00
C LYS A 30 21.25 8.69 -19.08
N SER A 31 21.31 8.99 -17.79
CA SER A 31 20.31 8.51 -16.83
C SER A 31 19.04 9.35 -16.91
N PHE A 32 17.90 8.69 -16.81
CA PHE A 32 16.60 9.34 -16.64
C PHE A 32 15.76 8.52 -15.66
N THR A 33 14.70 9.13 -15.12
CA THR A 33 13.77 8.44 -14.22
C THR A 33 12.39 8.47 -14.85
N SER A 34 11.80 7.30 -15.06
CA SER A 34 10.38 7.19 -15.40
C SER A 34 9.58 7.37 -14.11
N ARG A 35 8.69 8.36 -14.10
CA ARG A 35 7.79 8.65 -12.97
C ARG A 35 6.42 9.05 -13.49
N TRP A 36 5.37 8.63 -12.80
CA TRP A 36 4.04 9.19 -13.02
C TRP A 36 3.94 10.55 -12.34
N ILE A 37 3.28 11.50 -13.01
CA ILE A 37 3.15 12.86 -12.52
C ILE A 37 2.26 12.86 -11.27
N GLY A 38 2.80 13.34 -10.16
CA GLY A 38 2.06 13.47 -8.89
C GLY A 38 1.96 12.20 -8.05
N VAL A 39 2.40 11.04 -8.56
CA VAL A 39 2.53 9.83 -7.75
C VAL A 39 3.88 9.86 -7.02
N PRO A 40 3.91 9.66 -5.69
CA PRO A 40 5.16 9.62 -4.94
C PRO A 40 6.09 8.50 -5.41
N SER A 41 7.40 8.76 -5.44
CA SER A 41 8.42 7.81 -5.94
C SER A 41 8.59 6.56 -5.09
N THR A 42 7.95 6.51 -3.92
CA THR A 42 7.88 5.33 -3.06
C THR A 42 6.98 4.25 -3.66
N ILE A 43 6.03 4.62 -4.52
CA ILE A 43 5.21 3.69 -5.27
C ILE A 43 6.00 3.23 -6.50
N GLN A 44 6.26 1.93 -6.58
CA GLN A 44 6.95 1.31 -7.73
C GLN A 44 5.99 0.56 -8.67
N ASP A 45 4.81 0.23 -8.17
CA ASP A 45 3.79 -0.57 -8.86
C ASP A 45 2.41 0.03 -8.54
N LEU A 46 1.74 0.59 -9.56
CA LEU A 46 0.41 1.21 -9.37
C LEU A 46 -0.65 0.19 -9.05
N ASP A 47 -0.55 -0.99 -9.65
CA ASP A 47 -1.58 -2.02 -9.55
C ASP A 47 -1.60 -2.50 -8.12
N LYS A 48 -0.42 -2.83 -7.59
CA LYS A 48 -0.23 -3.18 -6.18
C LYS A 48 -0.66 -2.03 -5.25
N ALA A 49 -0.26 -0.80 -5.54
CA ALA A 49 -0.65 0.35 -4.72
C ALA A 49 -2.17 0.61 -4.75
N THR A 50 -2.82 0.37 -5.89
CA THR A 50 -4.27 0.49 -6.06
C THR A 50 -4.99 -0.60 -5.28
N GLU A 51 -4.53 -1.85 -5.36
CA GLU A 51 -5.09 -2.96 -4.57
C GLU A 51 -5.00 -2.69 -3.06
N GLN A 52 -3.90 -2.08 -2.63
CA GLN A 52 -3.69 -1.68 -1.25
C GLN A 52 -4.72 -0.64 -0.78
N LEU A 53 -5.38 0.13 -1.66
CA LEU A 53 -6.39 1.12 -1.26
C LEU A 53 -7.69 0.52 -0.74
N ARG A 54 -7.89 -0.81 -0.80
CA ARG A 54 -9.13 -1.47 -0.38
C ARG A 54 -9.61 -1.16 1.05
N TYR A 55 -8.73 -0.66 1.92
CA TYR A 55 -9.03 -0.33 3.31
C TYR A 55 -9.47 1.13 3.52
N ILE A 56 -9.32 1.97 2.49
CA ILE A 56 -9.64 3.42 2.53
C ILE A 56 -10.57 3.86 1.38
N ALA A 57 -10.55 3.14 0.26
CA ALA A 57 -11.41 3.39 -0.89
C ALA A 57 -12.72 2.61 -0.77
N GLY A 58 -13.84 3.27 -1.10
CA GLY A 58 -15.09 2.55 -1.34
C GLY A 58 -14.99 1.66 -2.61
N PRO A 59 -15.90 0.68 -2.79
CA PRO A 59 -15.89 -0.20 -3.96
C PRO A 59 -15.87 0.57 -5.29
N GLU A 60 -16.76 1.55 -5.44
CA GLU A 60 -16.85 2.37 -6.67
C GLU A 60 -15.59 3.20 -6.93
N GLU A 61 -14.95 3.75 -5.88
CA GLU A 61 -13.70 4.50 -6.04
C GLU A 61 -12.55 3.58 -6.45
N LEU A 62 -12.50 2.38 -5.89
CA LEU A 62 -11.48 1.39 -6.20
C LEU A 62 -11.63 0.88 -7.62
N ASP A 63 -12.86 0.56 -8.02
CA ASP A 63 -13.19 0.11 -9.38
C ASP A 63 -12.91 1.23 -10.39
N TYR A 64 -13.28 2.48 -10.07
CA TYR A 64 -12.92 3.64 -10.89
C TYR A 64 -11.41 3.74 -11.15
N ILE A 65 -10.55 3.50 -10.17
CA ILE A 65 -9.09 3.52 -10.42
C ILE A 65 -8.65 2.29 -11.23
N LYS A 66 -9.18 1.11 -10.92
CA LYS A 66 -8.78 -0.16 -11.55
C LYS A 66 -9.17 -0.26 -13.01
N GLU A 67 -10.34 0.24 -13.38
CA GLU A 67 -10.91 0.22 -14.75
C GLU A 67 -10.31 1.29 -15.67
N ALA A 68 -9.16 1.87 -15.32
CA ALA A 68 -8.45 2.77 -16.20
C ALA A 68 -7.89 2.02 -17.42
N GLU A 69 -8.12 2.56 -18.62
CA GLU A 69 -7.68 1.95 -19.88
C GLU A 69 -6.16 1.97 -20.08
N THR A 70 -5.48 2.95 -19.47
CA THR A 70 -4.03 3.14 -19.58
C THR A 70 -3.42 3.46 -18.22
N ASP A 71 -2.12 3.16 -18.05
CA ASP A 71 -1.37 3.48 -16.83
C ASP A 71 -1.34 4.98 -16.54
N ASP A 72 -1.34 5.83 -17.57
CA ASP A 72 -1.45 7.28 -17.43
C ASP A 72 -2.77 7.68 -16.78
N ILE A 73 -3.90 7.18 -17.31
CA ILE A 73 -5.23 7.43 -16.76
C ILE A 73 -5.31 6.88 -15.32
N LYS A 74 -4.77 5.68 -15.09
CA LYS A 74 -4.75 5.07 -13.76
C LYS A 74 -3.99 5.94 -12.76
N SER A 75 -2.81 6.43 -13.16
CA SER A 75 -1.98 7.27 -12.31
C SER A 75 -2.68 8.57 -11.95
N ARG A 76 -3.37 9.20 -12.91
CA ARG A 76 -4.20 10.38 -12.67
C ARG A 76 -5.32 10.09 -11.69
N ARG A 77 -6.10 9.01 -11.89
CA ARG A 77 -7.20 8.63 -11.00
C ARG A 77 -6.70 8.36 -9.58
N PHE A 78 -5.56 7.69 -9.45
CA PHE A 78 -4.90 7.45 -8.16
C PHE A 78 -4.45 8.76 -7.49
N VAL A 79 -3.85 9.69 -8.23
CA VAL A 79 -3.47 11.01 -7.70
C VAL A 79 -4.70 11.82 -7.29
N GLU A 80 -5.77 11.80 -8.09
CA GLU A 80 -7.03 12.47 -7.78
C GLU A 80 -7.68 11.91 -6.51
N PHE A 81 -7.65 10.59 -6.31
CA PHE A 81 -8.12 9.92 -5.09
C PHE A 81 -7.44 10.49 -3.84
N TRP A 82 -6.11 10.62 -3.88
CA TRP A 82 -5.35 11.16 -2.77
C TRP A 82 -5.50 12.67 -2.61
N LYS A 83 -5.57 13.43 -3.70
CA LYS A 83 -5.83 14.87 -3.66
C LYS A 83 -7.13 15.21 -2.91
N LYS A 84 -8.20 14.44 -3.14
CA LYS A 84 -9.48 14.60 -2.42
C LYS A 84 -9.36 14.34 -0.91
N ARG A 85 -8.37 13.55 -0.50
CA ARG A 85 -8.09 13.16 0.90
C ARG A 85 -6.90 13.90 1.49
N ASN A 86 -6.39 14.95 0.84
CA ASN A 86 -5.31 15.75 1.38
C ASN A 86 -5.85 16.71 2.46
N PRO A 87 -5.49 16.55 3.75
CA PRO A 87 -5.96 17.45 4.81
C PRO A 87 -5.49 18.89 4.61
N ASN A 88 -4.37 19.09 3.90
CA ASN A 88 -3.84 20.40 3.59
C ASN A 88 -3.60 20.56 2.07
N PRO A 89 -4.58 21.10 1.32
CA PRO A 89 -4.46 21.29 -0.12
C PRO A 89 -3.31 22.20 -0.56
N THR A 90 -2.77 23.03 0.34
CA THR A 90 -1.64 23.93 0.05
C THR A 90 -0.28 23.23 0.17
N ASN A 91 -0.24 22.04 0.77
CA ASN A 91 0.98 21.24 0.87
C ASN A 91 1.00 20.20 -0.26
N GLU A 92 2.10 20.18 -1.02
CA GLU A 92 2.35 19.15 -2.03
C GLU A 92 2.55 17.76 -1.40
N HIS A 93 3.00 17.71 -0.13
CA HIS A 93 3.08 16.50 0.67
C HIS A 93 1.72 16.19 1.30
N ASN A 94 1.09 15.13 0.81
CA ASN A 94 -0.17 14.65 1.34
C ASN A 94 0.08 13.74 2.57
N GLN A 95 -0.09 14.28 3.76
CA GLN A 95 0.12 13.56 5.03
C GLN A 95 -0.74 12.29 5.15
N ALA A 96 -1.98 12.31 4.64
CA ALA A 96 -2.85 11.14 4.69
C ALA A 96 -2.33 10.00 3.78
N PHE A 97 -1.77 10.35 2.62
CA PHE A 97 -1.08 9.38 1.76
C PHE A 97 0.13 8.78 2.48
N GLU A 98 0.98 9.63 3.04
CA GLU A 98 2.23 9.21 3.67
C GLU A 98 1.96 8.28 4.86
N GLU A 99 1.01 8.66 5.72
CA GLU A 99 0.62 7.85 6.87
C GLU A 99 -0.04 6.53 6.45
N TYR A 100 -0.90 6.54 5.43
CA TYR A 100 -1.53 5.32 4.91
C TYR A 100 -0.48 4.31 4.44
N PHE A 101 0.41 4.74 3.54
CA PHE A 101 1.43 3.83 3.01
C PHE A 101 2.49 3.45 4.04
N ARG A 102 2.75 4.31 5.04
CA ARG A 102 3.56 3.92 6.21
C ARG A 102 2.91 2.77 6.97
N ARG A 103 1.60 2.83 7.23
CA ARG A 103 0.87 1.75 7.90
C ARG A 103 0.80 0.48 7.07
N VAL A 104 0.60 0.60 5.76
CA VAL A 104 0.62 -0.55 4.84
C VAL A 104 1.97 -1.25 4.87
N THR A 105 3.07 -0.51 4.76
CA THR A 105 4.42 -1.10 4.83
C THR A 105 4.66 -1.78 6.17
N PHE A 106 4.35 -1.11 7.28
CA PHE A 106 4.50 -1.68 8.62
C PHE A 106 3.67 -2.96 8.80
N ALA A 107 2.41 -2.94 8.35
CA ALA A 107 1.51 -4.08 8.46
C ALA A 107 2.01 -5.28 7.65
N ASN A 108 2.53 -5.03 6.44
CA ASN A 108 3.12 -6.08 5.62
C ASN A 108 4.38 -6.66 6.26
N GLU A 109 5.22 -5.83 6.90
CA GLU A 109 6.45 -6.30 7.54
C GLU A 109 6.20 -7.09 8.83
N ASN A 110 5.20 -6.67 9.62
CA ASN A 110 4.99 -7.19 10.99
C ASN A 110 3.88 -8.23 11.10
N TYR A 111 2.90 -8.20 10.19
CA TYR A 111 1.70 -9.03 10.29
C TYR A 111 1.42 -9.85 9.04
N SER A 112 2.25 -9.78 7.99
CA SER A 112 2.08 -10.69 6.85
C SER A 112 2.45 -12.11 7.24
N HIS A 113 1.73 -13.07 6.65
CA HIS A 113 2.08 -14.48 6.72
C HIS A 113 2.54 -14.96 5.34
N TYR A 114 3.29 -16.08 5.33
CA TYR A 114 3.98 -16.62 4.15
C TYR A 114 3.09 -16.78 2.90
N PHE A 115 1.76 -16.88 3.09
CA PHE A 115 0.80 -17.10 2.01
C PHE A 115 0.09 -15.83 1.53
N GLU A 116 0.00 -14.76 2.33
CA GLU A 116 -0.74 -13.55 1.95
C GLU A 116 -0.10 -12.28 2.53
N LEU A 117 0.54 -11.50 1.65
CA LEU A 117 1.20 -10.25 2.02
C LEU A 117 0.23 -9.14 2.46
N LEU A 118 -1.08 -9.29 2.25
CA LEU A 118 -2.05 -8.18 2.31
C LEU A 118 -3.37 -8.50 3.01
N ARG A 119 -3.46 -9.60 3.75
CA ARG A 119 -4.75 -10.16 4.21
C ARG A 119 -4.76 -10.69 5.65
N SER A 120 -3.77 -10.35 6.47
CA SER A 120 -3.92 -10.63 7.90
C SER A 120 -4.90 -9.65 8.53
N ASP A 121 -5.75 -10.15 9.41
CA ASP A 121 -6.76 -9.32 10.04
C ASP A 121 -6.12 -8.27 10.95
N ARG A 122 -4.98 -8.60 11.58
CA ARG A 122 -4.14 -7.64 12.32
C ARG A 122 -3.63 -6.52 11.43
N GLY A 123 -3.14 -6.85 10.24
CA GLY A 123 -2.67 -5.86 9.28
C GLY A 123 -3.80 -4.93 8.81
N MET A 124 -4.97 -5.48 8.53
CA MET A 124 -6.16 -4.70 8.19
C MET A 124 -6.54 -3.72 9.32
N VAL A 125 -6.65 -4.19 10.57
CA VAL A 125 -7.01 -3.33 11.72
C VAL A 125 -5.95 -2.24 11.91
N PHE A 126 -4.67 -2.57 11.81
CA PHE A 126 -3.57 -1.61 11.92
C PHE A 126 -3.61 -0.54 10.82
N ILE A 127 -3.93 -0.92 9.57
CA ILE A 127 -4.04 0.04 8.47
C ILE A 127 -5.20 1.01 8.75
N ILE A 128 -6.38 0.49 9.12
CA ILE A 128 -7.59 1.29 9.30
C ILE A 128 -7.50 2.21 10.52
N LEU A 129 -7.03 1.70 11.66
CA LEU A 129 -7.08 2.38 12.95
C LEU A 129 -5.72 2.90 13.43
N GLY A 130 -4.62 2.47 12.83
CA GLY A 130 -3.28 2.77 13.31
C GLY A 130 -2.84 1.88 14.48
N SER A 131 -1.79 2.31 15.17
CA SER A 131 -1.25 1.60 16.33
C SER A 131 -2.28 1.57 17.47
N PRO A 132 -2.51 0.41 18.10
CA PRO A 132 -3.28 0.36 19.34
C PRO A 132 -2.52 1.03 20.49
N ASP A 133 -3.25 1.47 21.49
CA ASP A 133 -2.69 2.06 22.72
C ASP A 133 -2.01 1.01 23.59
N ASN A 134 -2.56 -0.21 23.60
CA ASN A 134 -2.00 -1.35 24.30
C ASN A 134 -2.21 -2.66 23.53
N ILE A 135 -1.23 -3.55 23.61
CA ILE A 135 -1.28 -4.90 23.06
C ILE A 135 -1.03 -5.87 24.21
N ASP A 136 -2.07 -6.59 24.60
CA ASP A 136 -1.98 -7.69 25.56
C ASP A 136 -1.82 -9.02 24.82
N ARG A 137 -0.76 -9.75 25.10
CA ARG A 137 -0.36 -10.95 24.35
C ARG A 137 -0.44 -12.18 25.23
N HIS A 138 -1.19 -13.18 24.75
CA HIS A 138 -1.39 -14.46 25.41
C HIS A 138 -0.86 -15.58 24.50
N PRO A 139 0.47 -15.73 24.38
CA PRO A 139 1.09 -16.70 23.46
C PRO A 139 0.93 -18.14 23.93
N PHE A 140 0.75 -18.36 25.23
CA PHE A 140 0.57 -19.68 25.84
C PHE A 140 -0.44 -19.57 26.96
N GLU A 141 -1.60 -20.19 26.77
CA GLU A 141 -2.61 -20.37 27.80
C GLU A 141 -2.99 -21.84 27.88
N TYR A 142 -3.30 -22.30 29.09
CA TYR A 142 -3.56 -23.72 29.36
C TYR A 142 -4.85 -24.21 28.69
N ASP A 143 -5.87 -23.34 28.64
CA ASP A 143 -7.22 -23.68 28.15
C ASP A 143 -7.62 -22.90 26.89
N SER A 144 -6.70 -22.16 26.25
CA SER A 144 -7.00 -21.42 25.04
C SER A 144 -5.88 -21.46 24.00
N LYS A 145 -6.27 -21.28 22.73
CA LYS A 145 -5.32 -21.03 21.64
C LYS A 145 -4.63 -19.68 21.86
N PRO A 146 -3.43 -19.45 21.28
CA PRO A 146 -2.75 -18.16 21.37
C PRO A 146 -3.62 -17.02 20.84
N TYR A 147 -3.66 -15.90 21.56
CA TYR A 147 -4.42 -14.73 21.16
C TYR A 147 -3.75 -13.41 21.57
N GLU A 148 -4.12 -12.33 20.89
CA GLU A 148 -3.71 -10.96 21.18
C GLU A 148 -4.95 -10.08 21.33
N ILE A 149 -4.92 -9.18 22.31
CA ILE A 149 -5.95 -8.16 22.50
C ILE A 149 -5.32 -6.80 22.22
N TRP A 150 -5.83 -6.12 21.21
CA TRP A 150 -5.43 -4.75 20.88
C TRP A 150 -6.48 -3.78 21.42
N GLN A 151 -6.05 -2.83 22.24
CA GLN A 151 -6.93 -1.88 22.90
C GLN A 151 -6.76 -0.49 22.29
N TYR A 152 -7.88 0.14 21.94
CA TYR A 152 -7.96 1.52 21.45
C TYR A 152 -8.81 2.32 22.42
N TYR A 153 -8.17 3.07 23.32
CA TYR A 153 -8.81 3.79 24.41
C TYR A 153 -9.69 4.93 23.89
N ASP A 154 -9.23 5.65 22.88
CA ASP A 154 -10.01 6.73 22.23
C ASP A 154 -11.28 6.20 21.54
N LEU A 155 -11.29 4.93 21.15
CA LEU A 155 -12.44 4.25 20.55
C LEU A 155 -13.29 3.51 21.60
N ASN A 156 -12.81 3.43 22.84
CA ASN A 156 -13.34 2.57 23.90
C ASN A 156 -13.64 1.15 23.39
N HIS A 157 -12.73 0.60 22.59
CA HIS A 157 -12.93 -0.67 21.91
C HIS A 157 -11.67 -1.52 21.87
N SER A 158 -11.87 -2.84 21.85
CA SER A 158 -10.78 -3.82 21.87
C SER A 158 -11.01 -4.88 20.81
N PHE A 159 -9.95 -5.20 20.06
CA PHE A 159 -9.97 -6.23 19.04
C PHE A 159 -9.21 -7.46 19.52
N VAL A 160 -9.88 -8.60 19.51
CA VAL A 160 -9.28 -9.89 19.88
C VAL A 160 -8.90 -10.62 18.59
N PHE A 161 -7.64 -11.00 18.48
CA PHE A 161 -7.13 -11.81 17.40
C PHE A 161 -6.67 -13.16 17.95
N MET A 162 -7.09 -14.26 17.33
CA MET A 162 -6.80 -15.61 17.80
C MET A 162 -6.14 -16.41 16.69
N ASP A 163 -5.00 -17.05 16.99
CA ASP A 163 -4.37 -17.99 16.08
C ASP A 163 -5.05 -19.35 16.19
N GLU A 164 -5.90 -19.67 15.21
CA GLU A 164 -6.60 -20.95 15.20
C GLU A 164 -5.71 -22.11 14.77
N THR A 165 -4.62 -21.81 14.08
CA THR A 165 -3.78 -22.76 13.35
C THR A 165 -2.54 -23.16 14.13
N GLY A 166 -2.06 -22.31 15.03
CA GLY A 166 -0.79 -22.45 15.74
C GLY A 166 0.43 -22.06 14.89
N PHE A 167 0.22 -21.56 13.67
CA PHE A 167 1.29 -21.14 12.74
C PHE A 167 1.41 -19.62 12.62
N GLY A 168 0.76 -18.89 13.54
CA GLY A 168 0.75 -17.45 13.61
C GLY A 168 -0.39 -16.79 12.82
N ASP A 169 -1.30 -17.51 12.17
CA ASP A 169 -2.42 -16.90 11.42
C ASP A 169 -3.52 -16.37 12.36
N TYR A 170 -3.28 -15.20 12.94
CA TYR A 170 -4.19 -14.54 13.87
C TYR A 170 -5.42 -13.98 13.15
N ARG A 171 -6.59 -14.57 13.44
CA ARG A 171 -7.89 -14.17 12.90
C ARG A 171 -8.68 -13.30 13.87
N LEU A 172 -9.31 -12.25 13.36
CA LEU A 172 -10.10 -11.32 14.13
C LEU A 172 -11.40 -12.00 14.62
N LYS A 173 -11.63 -11.97 15.93
CA LYS A 173 -12.82 -12.50 16.59
C LYS A 173 -13.82 -11.43 16.98
N THR A 174 -13.35 -10.23 17.28
CA THR A 174 -14.24 -9.08 17.54
C THR A 174 -14.75 -8.51 16.22
N PRO A 175 -16.04 -8.20 16.07
CA PRO A 175 -16.51 -7.58 14.85
C PRO A 175 -15.94 -6.17 14.66
N LEU A 176 -15.48 -5.89 13.44
CA LEU A 176 -15.32 -4.52 12.93
C LEU A 176 -16.69 -4.11 12.36
N TYR A 177 -17.38 -3.11 12.90
CA TYR A 177 -18.66 -2.61 12.34
C TYR A 177 -18.72 -1.08 12.32
N GLY A 178 -19.54 -0.55 11.41
CA GLY A 178 -19.94 0.87 11.39
C GLY A 178 -18.78 1.85 11.22
N ASP A 179 -18.70 2.85 12.10
CA ASP A 179 -17.69 3.91 12.07
C ASP A 179 -16.24 3.43 12.31
N LEU A 180 -16.05 2.16 12.70
CA LEU A 180 -14.73 1.53 12.84
C LEU A 180 -14.16 1.07 11.49
N PHE A 181 -14.97 0.96 10.44
CA PHE A 181 -14.48 0.71 9.07
C PHE A 181 -13.95 1.97 8.38
N ARG A 182 -14.25 3.15 8.91
CA ARG A 182 -13.77 4.39 8.31
C ARG A 182 -12.31 4.57 8.66
N TYR A 183 -11.45 4.57 7.64
CA TYR A 183 -10.04 4.89 7.79
C TYR A 183 -9.87 6.22 8.53
N ARG A 184 -9.00 6.23 9.56
CA ARG A 184 -8.73 7.40 10.39
C ARG A 184 -7.28 7.85 10.19
N TYR A 185 -7.13 9.08 9.72
CA TYR A 185 -5.84 9.76 9.57
C TYR A 185 -5.47 10.49 10.86
#